data_AF-A0A327LMH7-F1
#
_entry.id   AF-A0A327LMH7-F1
#
_cell.length_a   1.000
_cell.length_b   1.000
_cell.length_c   1.000
_cell.angle_alpha   90.00
_cell.angle_beta   90.00
_cell.angle_gamma   90.00
#
_symmetry.space_group_name_H-M   'P 1'
#
loop_
_entity.id
_entity.type
_entity.pdbx_description
1 polymer ?
#
loop_
_entity_poly.entity_id
_entity_poly.type
_entity_poly.pdbx_seq_one_letter_code
_entity_poly.pdbx_strand_id
1 'polypeptide(L)'
;MGEFIAFLILLAIGGILHFIMGPTPGAQLIDTNKGEVIPVEELLDFAILEDGVVHAVLIRQSGNIYRDLGAFVSAEAALAEIVKSFRRAKIDEVRVTHADKNSVAVYRRVYNFIGRAEGKKLAGARIVRAGEDREQWLTA
;
A
#
# COMPACT_ATOMS: atom_id res chain seq x y z
N MET A 1 -6.39 -34.07 29.07
CA MET A 1 -7.53 -33.32 28.49
C MET A 1 -7.40 -31.81 28.71
N GLY A 2 -7.15 -31.32 29.93
CA GLY A 2 -7.04 -29.88 30.21
C GLY A 2 -5.87 -29.16 29.49
N GLU A 3 -4.72 -29.81 29.35
CA GLU A 3 -3.54 -29.23 28.69
C GLU A 3 -3.74 -29.03 27.18
N PHE A 4 -4.47 -29.94 26.53
CA PHE A 4 -4.80 -29.84 25.11
C PHE A 4 -5.75 -28.66 24.84
N ILE A 5 -6.72 -28.44 25.74
CA ILE A 5 -7.64 -27.30 25.67
C ILE A 5 -6.89 -25.99 25.88
N ALA A 6 -5.94 -25.93 26.83
CA ALA A 6 -5.12 -24.75 27.06
C ALA A 6 -4.26 -24.39 25.84
N PHE A 7 -3.72 -25.39 25.14
CA PHE A 7 -2.91 -25.18 23.94
C PHE A 7 -3.75 -24.62 22.77
N LEU A 8 -4.98 -25.11 22.59
CA LEU A 8 -5.91 -24.60 21.58
C LEU A 8 -6.34 -23.16 21.85
N ILE A 9 -6.56 -22.81 23.13
CA ILE A 9 -6.88 -21.43 23.53
C ILE A 9 -5.69 -20.50 23.24
N LEU A 10 -4.46 -20.93 23.53
CA LEU A 10 -3.26 -20.14 23.25
C LEU A 10 -3.08 -19.90 21.74
N LEU A 11 -3.28 -20.93 20.91
CA LEU A 11 -3.24 -20.83 19.45
C LEU A 11 -4.31 -19.89 18.90
N ALA A 12 -5.53 -19.97 19.44
CA ALA A 12 -6.62 -19.08 19.06
C ALA A 12 -6.30 -17.62 19.41
N ILE A 13 -5.75 -17.36 20.60
CA ILE A 13 -5.34 -16.02 21.03
C ILE A 13 -4.19 -15.50 20.15
N GLY A 14 -3.19 -16.34 19.85
CA GLY A 14 -2.09 -15.98 18.95
C GLY A 14 -2.56 -15.66 17.53
N GLY A 15 -3.50 -16.44 16.99
CA GLY A 15 -4.12 -16.19 15.69
C GLY A 15 -4.95 -14.91 15.66
N ILE A 16 -5.72 -14.64 16.72
CA ILE A 16 -6.50 -13.41 16.85
C ILE A 16 -5.59 -12.18 16.98
N LEU A 17 -4.51 -12.27 17.76
CA LEU A 17 -3.52 -11.19 17.88
C LEU A 17 -2.84 -10.89 16.55
N HIS A 18 -2.49 -11.92 15.77
CA HIS A 18 -1.96 -11.76 14.42
C HIS A 18 -2.95 -11.05 13.48
N PHE A 19 -4.24 -11.40 13.57
CA PHE A 19 -5.30 -10.78 12.78
C PHE A 19 -5.55 -9.30 13.14
N ILE A 20 -5.39 -8.95 14.42
CA ILE A 20 -5.61 -7.57 14.92
C ILE A 20 -4.39 -6.67 14.68
N MET A 21 -3.16 -7.19 14.85
CA MET A 21 -1.95 -6.38 14.74
C MET A 21 -1.66 -5.96 13.30
N GLY A 22 -2.27 -6.64 12.33
CA GLY A 22 -1.94 -6.44 10.93
C GLY A 22 -0.47 -6.82 10.68
N PRO A 23 -0.13 -7.00 9.41
CA PRO A 23 1.21 -7.42 9.05
C PRO A 23 2.20 -6.24 9.22
N THR A 24 3.32 -6.49 9.90
CA THR A 24 4.42 -5.54 10.07
C THR A 24 5.19 -5.34 8.76
N PRO A 25 5.36 -4.10 8.26
CA PRO A 25 6.15 -3.83 7.06
C PRO A 25 7.65 -3.99 7.32
N GLY A 26 8.39 -4.66 6.43
CA GLY A 26 9.85 -4.78 6.49
C GLY A 26 10.64 -5.36 5.29
N ALA A 27 10.06 -5.72 4.15
CA ALA A 27 10.83 -6.00 2.93
C ALA A 27 10.97 -4.75 2.02
N GLN A 28 12.21 -4.39 1.71
CA GLN A 28 12.50 -3.38 0.68
C GLN A 28 11.92 -3.88 -0.65
N LEU A 29 10.94 -3.15 -1.20
CA LEU A 29 10.54 -3.35 -2.59
C LEU A 29 11.78 -3.14 -3.46
N ILE A 30 12.10 -4.14 -4.29
CA ILE A 30 13.16 -4.01 -5.29
C ILE A 30 12.70 -2.89 -6.23
N ASP A 31 13.48 -1.80 -6.30
CA ASP A 31 13.21 -0.65 -7.17
C ASP A 31 13.36 -1.12 -8.63
N THR A 32 12.26 -1.59 -9.23
CA THR A 32 12.25 -2.08 -10.61
C THR A 32 12.17 -0.94 -11.62
N ASN A 33 11.81 0.26 -11.17
CA ASN A 33 11.76 1.45 -12.00
C ASN A 33 12.95 2.38 -11.64
N LYS A 34 13.53 3.08 -12.62
CA LYS A 34 14.73 3.92 -12.43
C LYS A 34 14.46 5.24 -11.68
N GLY A 35 13.37 5.31 -10.90
CA GLY A 35 12.97 6.49 -10.15
C GLY A 35 12.38 7.60 -11.00
N GLU A 36 11.60 7.24 -12.03
CA GLU A 36 10.79 8.18 -12.77
C GLU A 36 9.86 8.96 -11.83
N VAL A 37 9.86 10.28 -11.96
CA VAL A 37 9.00 11.18 -11.21
C VAL A 37 7.93 11.69 -12.15
N ILE A 38 6.68 11.47 -11.79
CA ILE A 38 5.52 11.89 -12.55
C ILE A 38 4.60 12.78 -11.69
N PRO A 39 3.88 13.73 -12.30
CA PRO A 39 2.73 14.37 -11.68
C PRO A 39 1.73 13.32 -11.19
N VAL A 40 1.08 13.60 -10.05
CA VAL A 40 0.09 12.70 -9.46
C VAL A 40 -1.08 12.44 -10.41
N GLU A 41 -1.46 13.41 -11.25
CA GLU A 41 -2.52 13.26 -12.23
C GLU A 41 -2.21 12.21 -13.30
N GLU A 42 -0.94 12.07 -13.69
CA GLU A 42 -0.47 11.09 -14.69
C GLU A 42 -0.53 9.64 -14.18
N LEU A 43 -0.74 9.43 -12.86
CA LEU A 43 -0.97 8.10 -12.30
C LEU A 43 -2.22 7.42 -12.87
N LEU A 44 -3.22 8.19 -13.35
CA LEU A 44 -4.43 7.61 -13.94
C LEU A 44 -4.14 6.93 -15.27
N ASP A 45 -3.14 7.40 -16.00
CA ASP A 45 -2.75 6.90 -17.32
C ASP A 45 -1.71 5.76 -17.22
N PHE A 46 -1.43 5.29 -15.99
CA PHE A 46 -0.41 4.26 -15.73
C PHE A 46 -0.93 2.86 -16.10
N ALA A 47 -0.96 2.57 -17.41
CA ALA A 47 -1.54 1.39 -18.05
C ALA A 47 -0.74 0.09 -17.88
N ILE A 48 0.03 -0.06 -16.79
CA ILE A 48 0.93 -1.20 -16.60
C ILE A 48 0.21 -2.37 -15.93
N LEU A 49 -0.76 -2.10 -15.05
CA LEU A 49 -1.51 -3.13 -14.34
C LEU A 49 -2.47 -3.86 -15.28
N GLU A 50 -2.45 -5.19 -15.25
CA GLU A 50 -3.45 -5.98 -15.98
C GLU A 50 -4.85 -5.82 -15.34
N ASP A 51 -5.87 -5.96 -16.18
CA ASP A 51 -7.26 -5.90 -15.75
C ASP A 51 -7.57 -6.94 -14.65
N GLY A 52 -8.41 -6.54 -13.70
CA GLY A 52 -8.88 -7.39 -12.62
C GLY A 52 -9.01 -6.65 -11.30
N VAL A 53 -9.44 -7.41 -10.28
CA VAL A 53 -9.56 -6.89 -8.93
C VAL A 53 -8.17 -6.58 -8.39
N VAL A 54 -8.01 -5.38 -7.83
CA VAL A 54 -6.79 -4.93 -7.17
C VAL A 54 -7.08 -4.58 -5.72
N HIS A 55 -6.04 -4.50 -4.91
CA HIS A 55 -6.10 -4.04 -3.54
C HIS A 55 -5.11 -2.88 -3.37
N ALA A 56 -5.53 -1.83 -2.67
CA ALA A 56 -4.76 -0.60 -2.54
C ALA A 56 -4.58 -0.17 -1.10
N VAL A 57 -3.39 0.32 -0.77
CA VAL A 57 -3.05 0.87 0.54
C VAL A 57 -2.31 2.19 0.40
N LEU A 58 -2.51 3.07 1.36
CA LEU A 58 -1.71 4.28 1.54
C LEU A 58 -0.61 4.01 2.57
N ILE A 59 0.60 4.45 2.27
CA ILE A 59 1.79 4.24 3.09
C ILE A 59 2.18 5.54 3.80
N ARG A 60 2.52 5.43 5.08
CA ARG A 60 3.01 6.54 5.90
C ARG A 60 4.49 6.81 5.63
N GLN A 61 4.95 8.02 5.94
CA GLN A 61 6.36 8.40 5.99
C GLN A 61 7.25 7.52 6.89
N SER A 62 6.68 6.86 7.90
CA SER A 62 7.42 5.89 8.70
C SER A 62 7.56 4.51 8.04
N GLY A 63 6.99 4.31 6.84
CA GLY A 63 6.92 3.01 6.15
C GLY A 63 5.70 2.15 6.50
N ASN A 64 4.96 2.47 7.55
CA ASN A 64 3.77 1.71 7.96
C ASN A 64 2.56 2.00 7.07
N ILE A 65 1.59 1.08 7.03
CA ILE A 65 0.29 1.34 6.43
C ILE A 65 -0.35 2.54 7.15
N TYR A 66 -0.66 3.59 6.38
CA TYR A 66 -1.38 4.75 6.85
C TYR A 66 -2.89 4.51 6.84
N ARG A 67 -3.39 3.94 5.73
CA ARG A 67 -4.79 3.60 5.54
C ARG A 67 -4.88 2.45 4.53
N ASP A 68 -5.67 1.45 4.86
CA ASP A 68 -6.11 0.43 3.92
C ASP A 68 -7.32 0.98 3.13
N LEU A 69 -7.22 1.01 1.80
CA LEU A 69 -8.31 1.46 0.93
C LEU A 69 -9.21 0.32 0.48
N GLY A 70 -8.81 -0.94 0.71
CA GLY A 70 -9.55 -2.13 0.36
C GLY A 70 -9.35 -2.58 -1.08
N ALA A 71 -10.28 -3.44 -1.52
CA ALA A 71 -10.29 -3.99 -2.87
C ALA A 71 -11.12 -3.13 -3.83
N PHE A 72 -10.66 -3.04 -5.08
CA PHE A 72 -11.29 -2.30 -6.17
C PHE A 72 -11.48 -3.23 -7.36
N VAL A 73 -12.56 -3.01 -8.12
CA VAL A 73 -12.89 -3.82 -9.30
C VAL A 73 -11.92 -3.61 -10.47
N SER A 74 -11.16 -2.52 -10.46
CA SER A 74 -10.16 -2.18 -11.48
C SER A 74 -9.01 -1.36 -10.89
N ALA A 75 -7.86 -1.42 -11.57
CA ALA A 75 -6.69 -0.60 -11.27
C ALA A 75 -7.00 0.90 -11.35
N GLU A 76 -7.76 1.33 -12.36
CA GLU A 76 -8.17 2.72 -12.55
C GLU A 76 -8.95 3.26 -11.33
N ALA A 77 -9.89 2.49 -10.80
CA ALA A 77 -10.67 2.90 -9.63
C ALA A 77 -9.80 3.07 -8.37
N ALA A 78 -8.82 2.18 -8.19
CA ALA A 78 -7.85 2.28 -7.09
C ALA A 78 -6.94 3.51 -7.26
N LEU A 79 -6.41 3.72 -8.47
CA LEU A 79 -5.56 4.87 -8.81
C LEU A 79 -6.31 6.19 -8.58
N ALA A 80 -7.58 6.28 -8.99
CA ALA A 80 -8.41 7.47 -8.76
C ALA A 80 -8.56 7.83 -7.26
N GLU A 81 -8.77 6.84 -6.39
CA GLU A 81 -8.88 7.10 -4.94
C GLU A 81 -7.51 7.45 -4.32
N ILE A 82 -6.42 6.89 -4.84
CA ILE A 82 -5.04 7.25 -4.45
C ILE A 82 -4.73 8.70 -4.85
N VAL A 83 -5.00 9.07 -6.10
CA VAL A 83 -4.81 10.44 -6.62
C VAL A 83 -5.57 11.46 -5.77
N LYS A 84 -6.84 11.17 -5.47
CA LYS A 84 -7.65 11.99 -4.57
C LYS A 84 -7.02 12.14 -3.18
N SER A 85 -6.45 11.07 -2.64
CA SER A 85 -5.74 11.08 -1.35
C SER A 85 -4.46 11.92 -1.40
N PHE A 86 -3.66 11.81 -2.46
CA PHE A 86 -2.48 12.66 -2.68
C PHE A 86 -2.82 14.13 -2.84
N ARG A 87 -3.88 14.46 -3.60
CA ARG A 87 -4.36 15.84 -3.76
C ARG A 87 -4.82 16.45 -2.43
N ARG A 88 -5.51 15.68 -1.58
CA ARG A 88 -5.89 16.12 -0.22
C ARG A 88 -4.66 16.37 0.66
N ALA A 89 -3.62 15.55 0.48
CA ALA A 89 -2.35 15.66 1.16
C ALA A 89 -1.43 16.77 0.62
N LYS A 90 -1.77 17.42 -0.51
CA LYS A 90 -0.91 18.40 -1.20
C LYS A 90 0.41 17.79 -1.67
N ILE A 91 0.32 16.61 -2.26
CA ILE A 91 1.41 15.95 -2.96
C ILE A 91 1.14 16.12 -4.46
N ASP A 92 2.04 16.81 -5.16
CA ASP A 92 1.87 17.14 -6.57
C ASP A 92 2.63 16.17 -7.49
N GLU A 93 3.75 15.62 -7.01
CA GLU A 93 4.61 14.69 -7.75
C GLU A 93 4.91 13.44 -6.92
N VAL A 94 4.97 12.28 -7.60
CA VAL A 94 5.39 11.01 -7.02
C VAL A 94 6.48 10.38 -7.88
N ARG A 95 7.40 9.70 -7.20
CA ARG A 95 8.35 8.77 -7.79
C ARG A 95 7.70 7.40 -7.89
N VAL A 96 7.72 6.81 -9.07
CA VAL A 96 7.37 5.41 -9.28
C VAL A 96 8.60 4.57 -8.89
N THR A 97 8.46 3.77 -7.84
CA THR A 97 9.54 2.90 -7.35
C THR A 97 9.36 1.46 -7.82
N HIS A 98 8.11 1.05 -8.05
CA HIS A 98 7.83 -0.27 -8.62
C HIS A 98 6.64 -0.16 -9.55
N ALA A 99 6.74 -0.81 -10.71
CA ALA A 99 5.61 -0.97 -11.60
C ALA A 99 5.80 -2.20 -12.48
N ASP A 100 4.92 -3.17 -12.32
CA ASP A 100 4.76 -4.29 -13.21
C ASP A 100 3.27 -4.59 -13.42
N LYS A 101 2.99 -5.70 -14.11
CA LYS A 101 1.63 -6.12 -14.46
C LYS A 101 0.73 -6.45 -13.28
N ASN A 102 1.32 -6.73 -12.12
CA ASN A 102 0.65 -7.20 -10.92
C ASN A 102 0.70 -6.19 -9.77
N SER A 103 1.70 -5.32 -9.72
CA SER A 103 1.85 -4.37 -8.63
C SER A 103 2.46 -3.04 -9.06
N VAL A 104 2.07 -1.98 -8.36
CA VAL A 104 2.60 -0.63 -8.51
C VAL A 104 2.85 -0.06 -7.12
N ALA A 105 4.02 0.55 -6.92
CA ALA A 105 4.36 1.30 -5.73
C ALA A 105 4.88 2.68 -6.10
N VAL A 106 4.30 3.69 -5.46
CA VAL A 106 4.63 5.09 -5.71
C VAL A 106 4.85 5.81 -4.39
N TYR A 107 5.86 6.66 -4.35
CA TYR A 107 6.25 7.41 -3.16
C TYR A 107 6.52 8.85 -3.53
N ARG A 108 6.13 9.78 -2.67
CA ARG A 108 6.46 11.19 -2.82
C ARG A 108 7.98 11.37 -2.99
N ARG A 109 8.37 12.26 -3.89
CA ARG A 109 9.79 12.51 -4.21
C ARG A 109 10.57 13.11 -3.04
N VAL A 110 9.98 14.08 -2.35
CA VAL A 110 10.65 14.85 -1.29
C VAL A 110 9.98 14.60 0.05
N TYR A 111 10.77 14.22 1.04
CA TYR A 111 10.38 14.27 2.44
C TYR A 111 10.36 15.73 2.88
N ASN A 112 9.18 16.33 2.99
CA ASN A 112 9.03 17.63 3.61
C ASN A 112 7.84 17.60 4.58
N PHE A 113 7.94 18.40 5.65
CA PHE A 113 6.86 18.58 6.62
C PHE A 113 5.78 19.57 6.13
N ILE A 114 5.79 19.89 4.84
CA ILE A 114 4.88 20.84 4.20
C ILE A 114 3.62 20.07 3.79
N GLY A 115 2.44 20.65 4.06
CA GLY A 115 1.14 20.05 3.78
C GLY A 115 0.16 20.10 4.97
N ARG A 116 -1.10 19.70 4.74
CA ARG A 116 -2.09 19.50 5.83
C ARG A 116 -1.65 18.36 6.76
N ALA A 117 -2.30 18.20 7.91
CA ALA A 117 -1.99 17.14 8.89
C ALA A 117 -1.90 15.72 8.27
N GLU A 118 -2.65 15.45 7.20
CA GLU A 118 -2.61 14.22 6.42
C GLU A 118 -1.36 14.13 5.51
N GLY A 119 -0.96 15.25 4.87
CA GLY A 119 0.24 15.31 4.02
C GLY A 119 1.57 15.15 4.77
N LYS A 120 1.58 15.48 6.07
CA LYS A 120 2.73 15.17 6.95
C LYS A 120 2.88 13.67 7.23
N LYS A 121 1.81 12.88 7.04
CA LYS A 121 1.80 11.45 7.34
C LYS A 121 1.96 10.64 6.07
N LEU A 122 1.30 11.04 4.98
CA LEU A 122 1.27 10.29 3.73
C LEU A 122 2.63 10.35 3.01
N ALA A 123 3.18 9.18 2.71
CA ALA A 123 4.40 9.02 1.90
C ALA A 123 4.12 8.49 0.52
N GLY A 124 3.19 7.56 0.38
CA GLY A 124 3.04 6.85 -0.87
C GLY A 124 1.79 6.00 -0.90
N ALA A 125 1.69 5.19 -1.93
CA ALA A 125 0.63 4.22 -2.12
C ALA A 125 1.19 2.96 -2.78
N ARG A 126 0.51 1.85 -2.55
CA ARG A 126 0.77 0.59 -3.23
C ARG A 126 -0.53 0.01 -3.73
N ILE A 127 -0.46 -0.58 -4.91
CA ILE A 127 -1.55 -1.31 -5.55
C ILE A 127 -1.01 -2.69 -5.91
N VAL A 128 -1.78 -3.72 -5.63
CA VAL A 128 -1.44 -5.10 -5.96
C VAL A 128 -2.67 -5.78 -6.54
N ARG A 129 -2.50 -6.68 -7.50
CA ARG A 129 -3.59 -7.54 -7.97
C ARG A 129 -4.06 -8.44 -6.84
N ALA A 130 -5.36 -8.69 -6.75
CA ALA A 130 -5.91 -9.61 -5.76
C ALA A 130 -5.50 -11.06 -6.10
N GLY A 131 -4.80 -11.74 -5.17
CA GLY A 131 -4.25 -13.09 -5.35
C GLY A 131 -3.33 -13.51 -4.19
N GLU A 132 -2.66 -14.67 -4.31
CA GLU A 132 -1.85 -15.30 -3.24
C GLU A 132 -0.64 -14.45 -2.79
N ASP A 133 -0.04 -13.64 -3.67
CA ASP A 133 1.12 -12.80 -3.35
C ASP A 133 0.76 -11.43 -2.70
N ARG A 134 -0.53 -11.20 -2.39
CA ARG A 134 -1.05 -9.94 -1.84
C ARG A 134 -0.36 -9.54 -0.54
N GLU A 135 -0.23 -10.49 0.39
CA GLU A 135 0.29 -10.20 1.73
C GLU A 135 1.77 -9.85 1.67
N GLN A 136 2.55 -10.50 0.81
CA GLN A 136 3.97 -10.18 0.72
C GLN A 136 4.21 -8.74 0.23
N TRP A 137 3.38 -8.21 -0.67
CA TRP A 137 3.58 -6.88 -1.26
C TRP A 137 3.00 -5.71 -0.44
N LEU A 138 1.88 -5.92 0.22
CA LEU A 138 1.25 -4.87 1.05
C LEU A 138 2.00 -4.66 2.36
N THR A 139 2.82 -5.63 2.74
CA THR A 139 3.43 -5.75 4.07
C THR A 139 4.94 -5.95 3.99
N ALA A 140 5.49 -5.80 2.79
CA ALA A 140 6.92 -5.58 2.56
C ALA A 140 7.29 -4.16 2.98
#